data_AF-A0A497FZD3-F1
#
_entry.id   AF-A0A497FZD3-F1
#
_cell.length_a   1.000
_cell.length_b   1.000
_cell.length_c   1.000
_cell.angle_alpha   90.00
_cell.angle_beta   90.00
_cell.angle_gamma   90.00
#
_symmetry.space_group_name_H-M   'P 1'
#
loop_
_entity.id
_entity.type
_entity.pdbx_description
1 polymer ?
#
loop_
_entity_poly.entity_id
_entity_poly.type
_entity_poly.pdbx_seq_one_letter_code
_entity_poly.pdbx_strand_id
1 'polypeptide(L)' 'MERKFGLTELIKEALEKEIKDPEVKELALKILEAYLKDGKRAVEELIQKLFEEAVKYDEELNP' A
#
# COMPACT_ATOMS: atom_id res chain seq x y z
N MET A 1 -6.85 -28.41 0.73
CA MET A 1 -6.52 -27.06 1.24
C MET A 1 -7.00 -26.06 0.19
N GLU A 2 -7.89 -25.17 0.60
CA GLU A 2 -8.85 -24.46 -0.27
C GLU A 2 -8.25 -23.30 -1.08
N ARG A 3 -8.78 -23.09 -2.29
CA ARG A 3 -8.36 -22.14 -3.34
C ARG A 3 -8.61 -20.65 -2.99
N LYS A 4 -8.20 -20.15 -1.83
CA LYS A 4 -8.26 -18.71 -1.52
C LYS A 4 -7.14 -17.88 -2.18
N PHE A 5 -6.23 -18.52 -2.93
CA PHE A 5 -5.06 -17.92 -3.57
C PHE A 5 -5.29 -17.38 -5.00
N GLY A 6 -6.53 -17.31 -5.50
CA GLY A 6 -6.77 -16.94 -6.90
C GLY A 6 -6.65 -15.45 -7.21
N LEU A 7 -7.53 -14.63 -6.60
CA LEU A 7 -7.66 -13.22 -7.00
C LEU A 7 -6.53 -12.34 -6.47
N THR A 8 -6.06 -12.60 -5.25
CA THR A 8 -4.99 -11.81 -4.61
C THR A 8 -3.67 -11.90 -5.38
N GLU A 9 -3.28 -13.11 -5.80
CA GLU A 9 -2.06 -13.32 -6.59
C GLU A 9 -2.18 -12.64 -7.96
N LEU A 10 -3.35 -12.68 -8.60
CA LEU A 10 -3.59 -11.97 -9.86
C LEU A 10 -3.45 -10.45 -9.70
N ILE A 11 -3.98 -9.88 -8.61
CA ILE A 11 -3.82 -8.45 -8.32
C ILE A 11 -2.35 -8.14 -8.09
N LYS A 12 -1.65 -8.94 -7.28
CA LYS A 12 -0.22 -8.75 -7.01
C LYS A 12 0.61 -8.80 -8.29
N GLU A 13 0.41 -9.80 -9.13
CA GLU A 13 1.09 -9.91 -10.43
C GLU A 13 0.80 -8.72 -11.34
N ALA A 14 -0.45 -8.23 -11.37
CA ALA A 14 -0.81 -7.06 -12.16
C ALA A 14 -0.09 -5.80 -11.66
N LEU A 15 -0.03 -5.59 -10.33
CA LEU A 15 0.72 -4.47 -9.74
C LEU A 15 2.22 -4.56 -10.08
N GLU A 16 2.80 -5.75 -10.02
CA GLU A 16 4.22 -5.97 -10.32
C GLU A 16 4.56 -5.75 -11.80
N LYS A 17 3.65 -6.11 -12.72
CA LYS A 17 3.86 -6.00 -14.17
C LYS A 17 3.56 -4.61 -14.72
N GLU A 18 2.45 -4.00 -14.29
CA GLU A 18 1.93 -2.76 -14.91
C GLU A 18 2.57 -1.50 -14.32
N ILE A 19 2.96 -1.51 -13.04
CA ILE A 19 3.56 -0.35 -12.40
C ILE A 19 5.07 -0.35 -12.66
N LYS A 20 5.56 0.69 -13.34
CA LYS A 20 6.98 0.83 -13.68
C LYS A 20 7.78 1.57 -12.60
N ASP A 21 7.14 2.54 -11.96
CA ASP A 21 7.75 3.31 -10.89
C ASP A 21 7.91 2.42 -9.63
N PRO A 22 9.15 2.24 -9.11
CA PRO A 22 9.39 1.37 -7.96
C PRO A 22 8.68 1.84 -6.68
N GLU A 23 8.61 3.14 -6.44
CA GLU A 23 8.00 3.71 -5.23
C GLU A 23 6.48 3.53 -5.26
N VAL A 24 5.86 3.81 -6.41
CA VAL A 24 4.43 3.59 -6.62
C VAL A 24 4.07 2.10 -6.49
N LYS A 25 4.94 1.22 -7.01
CA LYS A 25 4.74 -0.24 -6.91
C LYS A 25 4.79 -0.70 -5.46
N GLU A 26 5.81 -0.27 -4.73
CA GLU A 26 5.96 -0.61 -3.31
C GLU A 26 4.74 -0.12 -2.51
N LEU A 27 4.29 1.11 -2.74
CA LEU A 27 3.11 1.66 -2.08
C LEU A 27 1.84 0.85 -2.42
N ALA A 28 1.63 0.50 -3.68
CA ALA A 28 0.48 -0.29 -4.10
C ALA A 28 0.46 -1.69 -3.45
N LEU A 29 1.62 -2.33 -3.34
CA LEU A 29 1.77 -3.61 -2.64
C LEU A 29 1.48 -3.47 -1.14
N LYS A 30 1.99 -2.42 -0.47
CA LYS A 30 1.68 -2.13 0.94
C LYS A 30 0.18 -1.92 1.19
N ILE A 31 -0.51 -1.24 0.27
CA ILE A 31 -1.96 -1.05 0.34
C ILE A 31 -2.69 -2.40 0.23
N LEU A 32 -2.28 -3.24 -0.72
CA LEU A 32 -2.84 -4.59 -0.89
C LEU A 32 -2.63 -5.43 0.37
N GLU A 33 -1.42 -5.44 0.92
CA GLU A 33 -1.09 -6.17 2.16
C GLU A 33 -1.92 -5.67 3.35
N ALA A 34 -2.06 -4.35 3.51
CA ALA A 34 -2.90 -3.76 4.55
C ALA A 34 -4.37 -4.21 4.41
N TYR A 35 -4.90 -4.17 3.18
CA TYR A 35 -6.26 -4.62 2.90
C TYR A 35 -6.45 -6.12 3.21
N LEU A 36 -5.49 -6.97 2.87
CA LEU A 36 -5.57 -8.40 3.17
C LEU A 36 -5.49 -8.70 4.67
N LYS A 37 -4.77 -7.87 5.43
CA LYS A 37 -4.62 -8.03 6.88
C LYS A 37 -5.91 -7.74 7.63
N ASP A 38 -6.57 -6.62 7.34
CA ASP A 38 -7.72 -6.15 8.13
C ASP A 38 -8.71 -5.27 7.33
N GLY A 39 -8.73 -5.44 6.01
CA GLY A 39 -9.62 -4.74 5.11
C GLY A 39 -9.39 -3.23 5.07
N LYS A 40 -10.48 -2.49 4.87
CA LYS A 40 -10.48 -1.04 4.69
C LYS A 40 -9.81 -0.29 5.84
N ARG A 41 -10.01 -0.75 7.08
CA ARG A 41 -9.49 -0.08 8.29
C ARG A 41 -7.96 0.02 8.27
N ALA A 42 -7.27 -1.09 7.97
CA ALA A 42 -5.81 -1.08 7.89
C ALA A 42 -5.28 -0.20 6.75
N VAL A 43 -6.03 -0.07 5.65
CA VAL A 43 -5.67 0.86 4.58
C VAL A 43 -5.80 2.32 5.05
N GLU A 44 -6.86 2.66 5.75
CA GLU A 44 -7.06 4.01 6.33
C GLU A 44 -5.95 4.36 7.33
N GLU A 45 -5.58 3.43 8.21
CA GLU A 45 -4.46 3.60 9.15
C GLU A 45 -3.12 3.79 8.44
N LEU A 46 -2.87 3.06 7.35
CA LEU A 46 -1.66 3.22 6.53
C LEU A 46 -1.62 4.62 5.90
N ILE A 47 -2.72 5.06 5.29
CA ILE A 47 -2.81 6.38 4.66
C ILE A 47 -2.58 7.48 5.70
N GLN A 48 -3.19 7.37 6.88
CA GLN A 48 -3.03 8.34 7.95
C GLN A 48 -1.57 8.47 8.40
N LYS A 49 -0.86 7.35 8.56
CA LYS A 49 0.57 7.36 8.91
C LYS A 49 1.43 8.02 7.83
N LEU A 50 1.21 7.68 6.57
CA LEU A 50 1.94 8.29 5.45
C LEU A 50 1.70 9.81 5.38
N PHE A 51 0.47 10.25 5.66
CA PHE A 51 0.14 11.66 5.72
C PHE A 51 0.86 12.37 6.88
N GLU A 52 0.83 11.79 8.08
CA GLU A 52 1.55 12.34 9.25
C GLU A 52 3.07 12.42 9.02
N GLU A 53 3.67 11.42 8.37
CA GLU A 53 5.08 11.43 7.99
C GLU A 53 5.38 12.55 6.97
N ALA A 54 4.52 12.73 5.97
CA ALA A 54 4.67 13.79 4.98
C ALA A 54 4.55 15.20 5.59
N VAL A 55 3.60 15.39 6.51
CA VAL A 55 3.43 16.68 7.22
C VAL A 55 4.66 16.99 8.08
N LYS A 56 5.14 16.02 8.87
CA LYS A 56 6.35 16.21 9.69
C LYS A 56 7.57 16.57 8.84
N TYR A 57 7.73 15.91 7.68
CA TYR A 57 8.81 16.20 6.76
C TYR A 57 8.73 17.63 6.19
N ASP A 58 7.53 18.14 5.88
CA ASP A 58 7.34 19.52 5.43
C ASP A 58 7.63 20.54 6.55
N GLU A 59 7.19 20.28 7.79
CA GLU A 59 7.50 21.11 8.96
C GLU A 59 9.01 21.19 9.24
N GLU A 60 9.75 20.08 9.06
CA GLU A 60 11.21 20.05 9.22
C GLU A 60 11.94 20.84 8.12
N LEU A 61 11.38 20.92 6.92
CA LEU A 61 11.94 21.66 5.79
C LEU A 61 11.55 23.15 5.79
N ASN A 62 10.39 23.49 6.34
CA ASN A 62 9.82 24.84 6.40
C ASN A 62 9.37 25.20 7.84
N PRO A 63 10.31 25.52 8.75
CA PRO A 63 10.02 25.81 10.16
C PRO A 63 9.33 27.17 10.42
#